data_AF-A0AA88DRW1-F1
#
_entry.id   AF-A0AA88DRW1-F1
#
_cell.length_a   1.000
_cell.length_b   1.000
_cell.length_c   1.000
_cell.angle_alpha   90.00
_cell.angle_beta   90.00
_cell.angle_gamma   90.00
#
_symmetry.space_group_name_H-M   'P 1'
#
loop_
_entity.id
_entity.type
_entity.pdbx_description
1 polymer ?
#
loop_
_entity_poly.entity_id
_entity_poly.type
_entity_poly.pdbx_seq_one_letter_code
_entity_poly.pdbx_strand_id
1 'polypeptide(L)'
;MDLKRRPGRPGKSDRGAPETPGVARSPGTQRRRKFRYKPGTVALREIRYFQRSSKLLIPALPFIRCVKEISNQLSPDITRWQAEALMALQEICIGANGSMCPH
;
A
#
# COMPACT_ATOMS: atom_id res chain seq x y z
N MET A 1 -18.35 13.53 46.20
CA MET A 1 -18.63 14.14 44.88
C MET A 1 -18.46 13.05 43.85
N ASP A 2 -19.51 12.26 43.66
CA ASP A 2 -19.51 11.05 42.83
C ASP A 2 -19.78 11.41 41.37
N LEU A 3 -18.70 11.45 40.58
CA LEU A 3 -18.77 11.76 39.16
C LEU A 3 -19.25 10.54 38.35
N LYS A 4 -20.57 10.47 38.22
CA LYS A 4 -21.40 9.77 37.23
C LYS A 4 -20.64 8.98 36.13
N ARG A 5 -20.66 7.65 36.25
CA ARG A 5 -20.48 6.70 35.13
C ARG A 5 -21.62 6.92 34.11
N ARG A 6 -21.30 7.12 32.82
CA ARG A 6 -22.28 7.07 31.71
C ARG A 6 -22.04 5.81 30.87
N PRO A 7 -22.89 4.78 30.93
CA PRO A 7 -23.00 3.80 29.86
C PRO A 7 -24.04 4.29 28.85
N GLY A 8 -23.61 4.57 27.62
CA GLY A 8 -24.48 4.99 26.52
C GLY A 8 -24.59 3.92 25.43
N ARG A 9 -25.60 3.05 25.54
CA ARG A 9 -26.26 2.27 24.46
C ARG A 9 -27.57 1.73 25.06
N PRO A 10 -28.65 1.45 24.30
CA PRO A 10 -28.84 1.45 22.85
C PRO A 10 -30.14 2.20 22.40
N GLY A 11 -30.42 2.23 21.10
CA GLY A 11 -31.72 2.71 20.58
C GLY A 11 -31.89 2.34 19.11
N LYS A 12 -32.24 1.08 18.83
CA LYS A 12 -32.65 0.61 17.50
C LYS A 12 -34.18 0.51 17.57
N SER A 13 -34.88 1.48 16.99
CA SER A 13 -36.34 1.52 17.03
C SER A 13 -36.93 0.57 15.99
N ASP A 14 -37.71 -0.37 16.50
CA ASP A 14 -38.74 -1.15 15.81
C ASP A 14 -39.66 -0.26 14.97
N ARG A 15 -39.97 -0.70 13.74
CA ARG A 15 -41.26 -0.46 13.11
C ARG A 15 -41.64 -1.69 12.30
N GLY A 16 -42.70 -2.37 12.77
CA GLY A 16 -43.26 -3.60 12.24
C GLY A 16 -43.94 -3.47 10.87
N ALA A 17 -44.25 -4.64 10.33
CA ALA A 17 -44.61 -5.01 8.96
C ALA A 17 -45.97 -4.50 8.43
N PRO A 18 -46.27 -4.80 7.15
CA PRO A 18 -47.37 -5.73 6.91
C PRO A 18 -47.00 -6.88 5.96
N GLU A 19 -47.51 -8.06 6.27
CA GLU A 19 -47.35 -9.30 5.49
C GLU A 19 -48.21 -9.27 4.22
N THR A 20 -47.61 -9.64 3.08
CA THR A 20 -48.32 -9.91 1.83
C THR A 20 -47.94 -11.32 1.36
N PRO A 21 -48.92 -12.22 1.10
CA PRO A 21 -48.65 -13.56 0.62
C PRO A 21 -48.47 -13.56 -0.90
N GLY A 22 -47.42 -14.25 -1.37
CA GLY A 22 -47.29 -14.67 -2.76
C GLY A 22 -46.38 -13.81 -3.63
N VAL A 23 -45.12 -14.25 -3.77
CA VAL A 23 -44.46 -14.60 -5.04
C VAL A 23 -43.13 -15.24 -4.64
N ALA A 24 -42.97 -16.53 -4.93
CA ALA A 24 -41.70 -17.23 -4.79
C ALA A 24 -40.66 -16.52 -5.66
N ARG A 25 -39.75 -15.78 -5.02
CA ARG A 25 -38.68 -15.06 -5.70
C ARG A 25 -37.61 -16.08 -6.08
N SER A 26 -37.59 -16.50 -7.34
CA SER A 26 -36.55 -17.36 -7.91
C SER A 26 -35.16 -16.87 -7.51
N PRO A 27 -34.21 -17.74 -7.11
CA PRO A 27 -32.85 -17.34 -6.78
C PRO A 27 -32.10 -17.02 -8.07
N GLY A 28 -32.45 -15.89 -8.69
CA GLY A 28 -31.69 -15.31 -9.78
C GLY A 28 -30.29 -15.01 -9.27
N THR A 29 -29.30 -15.57 -9.94
CA THR A 29 -27.86 -15.42 -9.67
C THR A 29 -27.53 -13.93 -9.48
N GLN A 30 -27.51 -13.47 -8.22
CA GLN A 30 -27.09 -12.12 -7.88
C GLN A 30 -25.60 -12.02 -8.17
N ARG A 31 -25.27 -11.59 -9.40
CA ARG A 31 -23.91 -11.30 -9.84
C ARG A 31 -23.37 -10.21 -8.91
N ARG A 32 -22.66 -10.61 -7.85
CA ARG A 32 -22.09 -9.68 -6.86
C ARG A 32 -21.27 -8.65 -7.62
N ARG A 33 -21.69 -7.38 -7.53
CA ARG A 33 -20.96 -6.26 -8.11
C ARG A 33 -19.53 -6.32 -7.58
N LYS A 34 -18.54 -6.31 -8.48
CA LYS A 34 -17.13 -6.29 -8.11
C LYS A 34 -16.89 -5.04 -7.27
N PHE A 35 -16.50 -5.22 -6.01
CA PHE A 35 -16.20 -4.12 -5.12
C PHE A 35 -15.04 -3.30 -5.70
N ARG A 36 -15.22 -1.99 -5.78
CA ARG A 36 -14.18 -1.06 -6.24
C ARG A 36 -13.78 -0.17 -5.08
N TYR A 37 -12.48 -0.08 -4.82
CA TYR A 37 -11.95 0.80 -3.78
C TYR A 37 -12.20 2.26 -4.15
N LYS A 38 -12.46 3.10 -3.14
CA LYS A 38 -12.51 4.55 -3.32
C LYS A 38 -11.13 5.06 -3.76
N PRO A 39 -11.06 6.08 -4.63
CA PRO A 39 -9.79 6.71 -4.99
C PRO A 39 -9.01 7.08 -3.71
N GLY A 40 -7.69 6.90 -3.73
CA GLY A 40 -6.81 7.11 -2.56
C GLY A 40 -6.72 5.93 -1.59
N THR A 41 -7.69 5.00 -1.56
CA THR A 41 -7.65 3.85 -0.62
C THR A 41 -6.48 2.92 -0.90
N VAL A 42 -6.19 2.67 -2.18
CA VAL A 42 -5.06 1.84 -2.62
C VAL A 42 -3.74 2.57 -2.41
N ALA A 43 -3.66 3.85 -2.79
CA ALA A 43 -2.47 4.69 -2.60
C ALA A 43 -2.05 4.77 -1.12
N LEU A 44 -2.98 5.01 -0.19
CA LEU A 44 -2.69 5.04 1.26
C LEU A 44 -2.26 3.67 1.81
N ARG A 45 -2.68 2.58 1.18
CA ARG A 45 -2.22 1.23 1.55
C ARG A 45 -0.78 1.01 1.07
N GLU A 46 -0.49 1.40 -0.16
CA GLU A 46 0.85 1.30 -0.77
C GLU A 46 1.87 2.18 -0.04
N ILE A 47 1.52 3.43 0.29
CA ILE A 47 2.37 4.34 1.08
C ILE A 47 2.74 3.70 2.42
N ARG A 48 1.77 3.18 3.17
CA ARG A 48 2.03 2.49 4.45
C ARG A 48 2.87 1.22 4.29
N TYR A 49 2.78 0.54 3.15
CA TYR A 49 3.55 -0.66 2.86
C TYR A 49 5.01 -0.34 2.51
N PHE A 50 5.25 0.65 1.64
CA PHE A 50 6.60 1.07 1.23
C PHE A 50 7.33 1.88 2.31
N GLN A 51 6.60 2.57 3.20
CA GLN A 51 7.20 3.21 4.37
C GLN A 51 7.58 2.22 5.48
N ARG A 52 6.91 1.05 5.54
CA ARG A 52 7.21 -0.01 6.51
C ARG A 52 8.33 -0.94 6.06
N SER A 53 8.49 -1.13 4.75
CA SER A 53 9.51 -2.00 4.16
C SER A 53 10.38 -1.23 3.17
N SER A 54 11.67 -1.12 3.45
CA SER A 54 12.66 -0.44 2.60
C SER A 54 13.12 -1.32 1.44
N LYS A 55 12.19 -1.91 0.69
CA LYS A 55 12.54 -2.71 -0.49
C LYS A 55 12.90 -1.81 -1.67
N LEU A 56 13.89 -2.22 -2.46
CA LEU A 56 14.26 -1.55 -3.71
C LEU A 56 13.03 -1.45 -4.63
N LEU A 57 12.55 -0.23 -4.87
CA LEU A 57 11.37 0.03 -5.70
C LEU A 57 11.71 0.07 -7.21
N ILE A 58 12.96 0.38 -7.52
CA ILE A 58 13.48 0.42 -8.88
C ILE A 58 14.09 -0.95 -9.20
N PRO A 59 13.69 -1.61 -10.30
CA PRO A 59 14.33 -2.85 -10.74
C PRO A 59 15.82 -2.63 -11.00
N ALA A 60 16.66 -3.62 -10.68
CA ALA A 60 18.12 -3.48 -10.78
C ALA A 60 18.61 -3.19 -12.21
N LEU A 61 18.04 -3.84 -13.23
CA LEU A 61 18.50 -3.71 -14.61
C LEU A 61 18.45 -2.27 -15.18
N PRO A 62 17.33 -1.51 -15.11
CA PRO A 62 17.31 -0.12 -15.55
C PRO A 62 18.20 0.79 -14.71
N PHE A 63 18.30 0.55 -13.40
CA PHE A 63 19.18 1.31 -12.51
C PHE A 63 20.66 1.14 -12.91
N ILE A 64 21.10 -0.10 -13.13
CA ILE A 64 22.48 -0.41 -13.54
C ILE A 64 22.82 0.22 -14.89
N ARG A 65 21.88 0.21 -15.85
CA ARG A 65 22.08 0.87 -17.16
C ARG A 65 22.31 2.37 -17.00
N CYS A 66 21.49 3.03 -16.18
CA CYS A 66 21.62 4.45 -15.89
C CYS A 66 22.98 4.79 -15.23
N VAL A 67 23.39 4.01 -14.22
CA VAL A 67 24.69 4.21 -13.54
C VAL A 67 25.85 4.08 -14.53
N LYS A 68 25.82 3.08 -15.42
CA LYS A 68 26.86 2.89 -16.44
C LYS A 68 26.87 4.00 -17.48
N GLU A 69 25.72 4.50 -17.89
CA GLU A 69 25.60 5.62 -18.82
C GLU A 69 26.24 6.88 -18.25
N ILE A 70 25.91 7.23 -17.00
CA ILE A 70 26.48 8.39 -16.30
C ILE A 70 27.99 8.20 -16.08
N SER A 71 28.41 7.01 -15.66
CA SER A 71 29.84 6.69 -15.48
C SER A 71 30.62 6.86 -16.77
N ASN A 72 30.09 6.40 -17.90
CA ASN A 72 30.77 6.51 -19.19
C ASN A 72 30.91 7.97 -19.65
N GLN A 73 29.98 8.85 -19.24
CA GLN A 73 30.07 10.28 -19.52
C GLN A 73 31.12 11.00 -18.65
N LEU A 74 31.31 10.55 -17.40
CA LEU A 74 32.22 11.19 -16.45
C LEU A 74 33.65 10.63 -16.51
N SER A 75 33.79 9.32 -16.66
CA SER A 75 35.07 8.62 -16.65
C SER A 75 34.97 7.35 -17.50
N PRO A 76 35.29 7.44 -18.80
CA PRO A 76 35.16 6.32 -19.75
C PRO A 76 36.09 5.13 -19.42
N ASP A 77 37.13 5.34 -18.60
CA ASP A 77 38.06 4.29 -18.18
C ASP A 77 37.44 3.29 -17.20
N ILE A 78 36.35 3.66 -16.51
CA ILE A 78 35.68 2.83 -15.51
C ILE A 78 34.62 1.96 -16.20
N THR A 79 35.03 0.77 -16.63
CA THR A 79 34.17 -0.18 -17.34
C THR A 79 33.56 -1.26 -16.44
N ARG A 80 34.11 -1.45 -15.22
CA ARG A 80 33.72 -2.53 -14.28
C ARG A 80 33.17 -1.96 -12.98
N TRP A 81 32.07 -2.54 -12.53
CA TRP A 81 31.38 -2.15 -11.31
C TRP A 81 31.18 -3.37 -10.41
N GLN A 82 31.44 -3.20 -9.11
CA GLN A 82 31.18 -4.23 -8.11
C GLN A 82 29.68 -4.25 -7.77
N ALA A 83 29.10 -5.44 -7.57
CA ALA A 83 27.68 -5.59 -7.27
C ALA A 83 27.27 -4.84 -5.98
N GLU A 84 28.09 -4.94 -4.93
CA GLU A 84 27.91 -4.21 -3.66
C GLU A 84 27.87 -2.69 -3.86
N ALA A 85 28.72 -2.14 -4.73
CA ALA A 85 28.75 -0.71 -5.01
C ALA A 85 27.46 -0.23 -5.69
N LEU A 86 26.90 -1.04 -6.60
CA LEU A 86 25.63 -0.73 -7.26
C LEU A 86 24.47 -0.79 -6.28
N MET A 87 24.47 -1.75 -5.35
CA MET A 87 23.48 -1.83 -4.27
C MET A 87 23.55 -0.62 -3.34
N ALA A 88 24.76 -0.27 -2.88
CA ALA A 88 24.97 0.89 -2.01
C ALA A 88 24.53 2.21 -2.69
N LEU A 89 24.85 2.39 -3.97
CA LEU A 89 24.36 3.55 -4.74
C LEU A 89 22.83 3.58 -4.79
N GLN A 90 22.20 2.42 -4.98
CA GLN A 90 20.74 2.33 -5.01
C GLN A 90 20.12 2.63 -3.64
N GLU A 91 20.73 2.17 -2.55
CA GLU A 91 20.32 2.45 -1.18
C GLU A 91 20.46 3.93 -0.82
N ILE A 92 21.52 4.61 -1.24
CA ILE A 92 21.68 6.06 -0.99
C ILE A 92 20.67 6.87 -1.80
N CYS A 93 20.43 6.51 -3.06
CA CYS A 93 19.45 7.20 -3.90
C CYS A 93 18.01 7.07 -3.40
N ILE A 94 17.66 5.95 -2.74
CA ILE A 94 16.29 5.66 -2.28
C ILE A 94 16.12 5.94 -0.78
N GLY A 95 17.20 5.81 0.01
CA GLY A 95 17.23 5.79 1.47
C GLY A 95 17.69 7.08 2.13
N ALA A 96 17.30 8.25 1.62
CA ALA A 96 17.55 9.54 2.29
C ALA A 96 16.52 9.89 3.39
N ASN A 97 15.75 8.92 3.90
CA ASN A 97 14.91 9.08 5.08
C ASN A 97 15.45 8.16 6.18
N GLY A 98 16.22 8.73 7.10
CA GLY A 98 16.79 8.00 8.22
C GLY A 98 15.70 7.35 9.07
N SER A 99 15.70 6.02 9.13
CA SER A 99 15.16 5.21 10.23
C SER A 99 15.41 3.73 9.97
N MET A 100 16.37 3.19 10.72
CA MET A 100 16.27 1.91 11.41
C MET A 100 16.09 0.65 10.55
N CYS A 101 17.22 -0.01 10.28
CA CYS A 101 17.26 -1.47 10.17
C CYS A 101 16.77 -2.07 11.52
N PRO A 102 15.71 -2.90 11.57
CA PRO A 102 15.51 -3.78 12.70
C PRO A 102 16.30 -5.07 12.44
N HIS A 103 17.18 -5.42 13.38
CA HIS A 103 17.63 -6.80 13.55
C HIS A 103 16.48 -7.66 14.05
#